data_AF-H9FKV6-F1
#
_entry.id   AF-H9FKV6-F1
#
_cell.length_a   1.000
_cell.length_b   1.000
_cell.length_c   1.000
_cell.angle_alpha   90.00
_cell.angle_beta   90.00
_cell.angle_gamma   90.00
#
_symmetry.space_group_name_H-M   'P 1'
#
loop_
_entity.id
_entity.type
_entity.pdbx_description
1 polymer ?
#
loop_
_entity_poly.entity_id
_entity_poly.type
_entity_poly.pdbx_seq_one_letter_code
_entity_poly.pdbx_strand_id
1 'polypeptide(L)' 'SDVRKVGYLRKPKSMHKRFFVLRAASEAGGPARLEYYENEKKWRHKSSAPKRSIPLESCFNINKRADSKNKHLVALYTR' A
#
# COMPACT_ATOMS: atom_id res chain seq x y z
N SER A 1 15.34 5.00 7.03
CA SER A 1 13.92 5.10 6.60
C SER A 1 13.35 3.69 6.55
N ASP A 2 12.13 3.47 7.04
CA ASP A 2 11.45 2.16 7.07
C ASP A 2 10.82 1.77 5.72
N VAL A 3 10.83 2.69 4.75
CA VAL A 3 10.25 2.51 3.41
C VAL A 3 11.07 1.52 2.60
N ARG A 4 10.43 0.44 2.14
CA ARG A 4 11.05 -0.64 1.34
C ARG A 4 10.74 -0.55 -0.15
N LYS A 5 9.54 -0.08 -0.49
CA LYS A 5 9.13 0.09 -1.89
C LYS A 5 8.06 1.16 -1.98
N VAL A 6 8.10 1.93 -3.06
CA VAL A 6 7.06 2.90 -3.39
C VAL A 6 6.67 2.77 -4.84
N GLY A 7 5.48 3.24 -5.18
CA GLY A 7 5.07 3.33 -6.58
C GLY A 7 3.59 3.59 -6.74
N TYR A 8 3.21 3.92 -7.97
CA TYR A 8 1.81 4.07 -8.32
C TYR A 8 1.19 2.72 -8.65
N LEU A 9 0.08 2.40 -7.99
CA LEU A 9 -0.77 1.26 -8.33
C LEU A 9 -2.20 1.75 -8.54
N ARG A 10 -3.02 0.92 -9.19
CA ARG A 10 -4.45 1.18 -9.38
C ARG A 10 -5.26 0.30 -8.43
N LYS A 11 -6.31 0.87 -7.84
CA LYS A 11 -7.26 0.06 -7.07
C LYS A 11 -8.11 -0.80 -8.03
N PRO A 12 -8.24 -2.12 -7.83
CA PRO A 12 -8.92 -3.00 -8.78
C PRO A 12 -10.36 -2.60 -9.09
N LYS A 13 -11.12 -2.16 -8.07
CA LYS A 13 -12.53 -1.79 -8.24
C LYS A 13 -12.75 -0.42 -8.91
N SER A 14 -11.97 0.60 -8.51
CA SER A 14 -12.20 1.98 -8.97
C SER A 14 -11.21 2.46 -10.03
N MET A 15 -10.18 1.66 -10.34
CA MET A 15 -9.05 2.00 -11.22
C MET A 15 -8.27 3.28 -10.87
N HIS A 16 -8.61 3.92 -9.75
CA HIS A 16 -7.97 5.12 -9.26
C HIS A 16 -6.48 4.85 -9.00
N LYS A 17 -5.64 5.64 -9.66
CA LYS A 17 -4.20 5.66 -9.44
C LYS A 17 -3.93 6.29 -8.07
N ARG A 18 -3.21 5.57 -7.21
CA ARG A 18 -2.79 6.03 -5.88
C ARG A 18 -1.30 5.74 -5.70
N PHE A 19 -0.66 6.51 -4.82
CA PHE A 19 0.75 6.31 -4.50
C PHE A 19 0.86 5.40 -3.28
N PHE A 20 1.38 4.20 -3.48
CA PHE A 20 1.55 3.19 -2.43
C PHE A 20 2.95 3.22 -1.85
N VAL A 21 3.02 2.99 -0.54
CA VAL A 21 4.26 2.97 0.23
C VAL A 21 4.26 1.72 1.09
N LEU A 22 5.19 0.82 0.81
CA LEU A 22 5.46 -0.37 1.62
C LEU A 22 6.51 -0.01 2.66
N ARG A 23 6.17 -0.19 3.94
CA ARG A 23 7.07 0.02 5.07
C ARG A 23 7.35 -1.28 5.80
N ALA A 24 8.60 -1.46 6.18
CA ALA A 24 9.00 -2.48 7.15
C ALA A 24 8.67 -2.02 8.57
N ALA A 25 8.67 -2.96 9.51
CA ALA A 25 8.61 -2.61 10.92
C ALA A 25 9.87 -1.82 11.32
N SER A 26 9.69 -0.83 12.19
CA SER A 26 10.79 -0.08 12.80
C SER A 26 10.33 0.51 14.13
N GLU A 27 11.25 0.73 15.07
CA GLU A 27 10.91 1.27 16.39
C GLU A 27 10.24 2.66 16.29
N ALA A 28 10.78 3.56 15.46
CA ALA A 28 10.22 4.88 15.27
C ALA A 28 8.97 4.92 14.37
N GLY A 29 8.79 3.91 13.51
CA GLY A 29 7.79 3.91 12.45
C GLY A 29 6.59 2.99 12.72
N GLY A 30 6.64 2.16 13.76
CA GLY A 30 5.61 1.16 14.06
C GLY A 30 5.69 -0.10 13.18
N PRO A 31 4.63 -0.91 13.14
CA PRO A 31 4.63 -2.20 12.46
C PRO A 31 4.72 -2.08 10.93
N ALA A 32 5.10 -3.19 10.30
CA ALA A 32 5.14 -3.30 8.85
C ALA A 32 3.74 -3.11 8.25
N ARG A 33 3.64 -2.27 7.22
CA ARG A 33 2.34 -1.86 6.66
C ARG A 33 2.42 -1.41 5.22
N LEU A 34 1.29 -1.53 4.53
CA LEU A 34 1.07 -0.93 3.22
C LEU A 34 0.18 0.30 3.37
N GLU A 35 0.73 1.46 3.05
CA GLU A 35 0.00 2.73 3.02
C GLU A 35 -0.31 3.13 1.60
N TYR A 36 -1.38 3.90 1.41
CA TYR A 36 -1.55 4.65 0.16
C TYR A 36 -1.97 6.09 0.38
N TYR A 37 -1.47 6.95 -0.50
CA TYR A 37 -1.71 8.37 -0.56
C TYR A 37 -2.38 8.72 -1.89
N GLU A 38 -2.94 9.92 -1.94
CA GLU A 38 -3.53 10.42 -3.17
C GLU A 38 -2.49 10.53 -4.30
N ASN A 39 -1.31 11.06 -3.99
CA ASN A 39 -0.17 11.17 -4.89
C ASN A 39 1.15 11.25 -4.10
N GLU A 40 2.26 11.16 -4.82
CA GLU A 40 3.60 11.20 -4.23
C GLU A 40 3.94 12.53 -3.55
N LYS A 41 3.48 13.65 -4.12
CA LYS A 41 3.73 14.99 -3.56
C LYS A 41 3.18 15.09 -2.13
N LYS A 42 1.95 14.63 -1.92
CA LYS A 42 1.31 14.64 -0.59
C LYS A 42 2.04 13.75 0.43
N TRP A 43 2.62 12.63 -0.01
CA TRP A 43 3.45 11.78 0.83
C TRP A 43 4.79 12.43 1.16
N ARG A 44 5.54 12.93 0.16
CA ARG A 44 6.88 13.51 0.33
C ARG A 44 6.88 14.73 1.24
N HIS A 45 5.91 15.63 1.06
CA HIS A 45 5.79 16.82 1.91
C HIS A 45 5.09 16.54 3.24
N LYS A 46 4.72 15.27 3.53
CA LYS A 46 3.94 14.88 4.70
C LYS A 46 2.67 15.74 4.89
N SER A 47 2.13 16.25 3.78
CA SER A 47 1.05 17.25 3.79
C SER A 47 -0.32 16.63 4.00
N SER A 48 -0.42 15.29 3.98
CA SER A 48 -1.65 14.58 4.32
C SER A 48 -1.34 13.22 4.93
N ALA A 49 -2.17 12.81 5.89
CA ALA A 49 -2.19 11.44 6.38
C ALA A 49 -2.47 10.43 5.24
N PRO A 50 -2.01 9.17 5.37
CA PRO A 50 -2.34 8.12 4.41
C PRO A 50 -3.87 7.94 4.35
N LYS A 51 -4.40 7.75 3.14
CA LYS A 51 -5.83 7.48 2.92
C LYS A 51 -6.26 6.13 3.51
N ARG A 52 -5.31 5.20 3.63
CA ARG A 52 -5.44 3.97 4.41
C ARG A 52 -4.04 3.48 4.77
N SER A 53 -3.95 2.86 5.93
CA SER A 53 -2.81 2.09 6.38
C SER A 53 -3.28 0.66 6.65
N ILE A 54 -2.60 -0.33 6.08
CA ILE A 54 -2.92 -1.76 6.24
C ILE A 54 -1.74 -2.42 6.94
N PRO A 55 -1.84 -2.75 8.24
CA PRO A 55 -0.83 -3.55 8.91
C PRO A 55 -0.66 -4.89 8.20
N LEU A 56 0.59 -5.29 7.91
CA LEU A 56 0.83 -6.56 7.24
C LEU A 56 0.62 -7.75 8.19
N GLU A 57 0.78 -7.55 9.49
CA GLU A 57 0.51 -8.55 10.52
C GLU A 57 -0.98 -8.94 10.62
N SER A 58 -1.90 -8.04 10.23
CA SER A 58 -3.34 -8.34 10.22
C SER A 58 -3.79 -9.03 8.93
N CYS A 59 -2.90 -9.15 7.95
CA CYS A 59 -3.16 -9.90 6.73
C CYS A 59 -2.98 -11.39 6.99
N PHE A 60 -4.08 -12.14 7.09
CA PHE A 60 -3.99 -13.61 7.21
C PHE A 60 -3.55 -14.27 5.91
N ASN A 61 -3.63 -13.56 4.78
CA ASN A 61 -3.12 -14.04 3.49
C ASN A 61 -2.74 -12.89 2.54
N ILE A 62 -1.64 -13.04 1.80
CA ILE A 62 -1.21 -12.12 0.73
C ILE A 62 -0.89 -12.95 -0.50
N ASN A 63 -1.64 -12.74 -1.59
CA ASN A 63 -1.53 -13.55 -2.81
C ASN A 63 -1.28 -12.70 -4.05
N LYS A 64 -0.47 -13.23 -4.97
CA LYS A 64 -0.41 -12.72 -6.34
C LYS A 64 -1.59 -13.29 -7.11
N ARG A 65 -2.29 -12.44 -7.86
CA ARG A 65 -3.44 -12.83 -8.69
C ARG A 65 -3.33 -12.23 -10.08
N ALA A 66 -4.08 -12.80 -11.01
CA ALA A 66 -4.34 -12.25 -12.33
C ALA A 66 -5.81 -12.49 -12.67
N ASP A 67 -6.41 -11.58 -13.42
CA ASP A 67 -7.72 -11.77 -14.06
C ASP A 67 -7.65 -11.36 -15.54
N SER A 68 -8.75 -11.48 -16.27
CA SER A 68 -8.80 -11.17 -17.71
C SER A 68 -8.51 -9.70 -18.04
N LYS A 69 -8.64 -8.78 -17.09
CA LYS A 69 -8.40 -7.34 -17.24
C LYS A 69 -7.05 -6.90 -16.66
N ASN A 70 -6.56 -7.59 -15.64
CA ASN A 70 -5.38 -7.20 -14.87
C ASN A 70 -4.45 -8.41 -14.70
N LYS A 71 -3.36 -8.42 -15.48
CA LYS A 71 -2.35 -9.48 -15.44
C LYS A 71 -1.52 -9.51 -14.15
N HIS A 72 -1.47 -8.39 -13.41
CA HIS A 72 -0.63 -8.23 -12.23
C HIS A 72 -1.43 -7.62 -11.07
N LEU A 73 -1.89 -8.46 -10.15
CA LEU A 73 -2.60 -8.05 -8.94
C LEU A 73 -1.92 -8.63 -7.70
N VAL A 74 -2.04 -7.89 -6.60
CA VAL A 74 -1.74 -8.38 -5.25
C VAL A 74 -3.00 -8.22 -4.42
N ALA A 75 -3.50 -9.34 -3.90
CA ALA A 75 -4.64 -9.39 -3.00
C ALA A 75 -4.14 -9.47 -1.56
N LEU A 76 -4.60 -8.56 -0.71
CA LEU A 76 -4.36 -8.58 0.73
C LEU A 76 -5.67 -8.95 1.41
N TYR A 77 -5.64 -10.01 2.20
CA TYR A 77 -6.78 -10.49 2.97
C TYR A 77 -6.58 -10.10 4.43
N THR A 78 -7.35 -9.12 4.87
CA THR A 78 -7.35 -8.62 6.25
C THR A 78 -8.56 -9.17 6.99
N ARG A 79 -8.47 -9.25 8.32
CA ARG A 79 -9.62 -9.54 9.18
C ARG A 79 -10.67 -8.42 9.12
#